data_AF-A0A803R6P5-F1
#
_entry.id   AF-A0A803R6P5-F1
#
_cell.length_a   1.000
_cell.length_b   1.000
_cell.length_c   1.000
_cell.angle_alpha   90.00
_cell.angle_beta   90.00
_cell.angle_gamma   90.00
#
_symmetry.space_group_name_H-M   'P 1'
#
loop_
_entity.id
_entity.type
_entity.pdbx_description
1 polymer ?
#
loop_
_entity_poly.entity_id
_entity_poly.type
_entity_poly.pdbx_seq_one_letter_code
_entity_poly.pdbx_strand_id
1 'polypeptide(L)'
;MEAEMEEKITKTVRSILQQSNMDDVTEYKVRKQASDQLNLDLSKPPYKAFVKKVVQSFLEEQQQQEEEEEGQEEQQTGDGEYDDEGNLIVCKLSEKRKVTVQDFRGKTLVSIREYFKKDGKELPTSKV
;
A
#
# COMPACT_ATOMS: atom_id res chain seq x y z
N MET A 1 13.17 -10.29 -32.86
CA MET A 1 12.91 -8.92 -33.36
C MET A 1 11.71 -8.29 -32.67
N GLU A 2 10.53 -8.93 -32.62
CA GLU A 2 9.35 -8.34 -31.94
C GLU A 2 9.50 -8.23 -30.42
N ALA A 3 10.04 -9.25 -29.75
CA ALA A 3 10.27 -9.23 -28.30
C ALA A 3 11.21 -8.09 -27.83
N GLU A 4 12.25 -7.77 -28.60
CA GLU A 4 13.17 -6.66 -28.30
C GLU A 4 12.48 -5.29 -28.42
N MET A 5 11.48 -5.18 -29.30
CA MET A 5 10.69 -3.97 -29.48
C MET A 5 9.69 -3.80 -28.34
N GLU A 6 9.01 -4.87 -27.94
CA GLU A 6 8.11 -4.89 -26.78
C GLU A 6 8.83 -4.54 -25.48
N GLU A 7 10.05 -5.05 -25.29
CA GLU A 7 10.87 -4.74 -24.12
C GLU A 7 11.22 -3.24 -24.08
N LYS A 8 11.59 -2.65 -25.24
CA LYS A 8 11.86 -1.20 -25.34
C LYS A 8 10.62 -0.38 -25.03
N ILE A 9 9.47 -0.74 -25.60
CA ILE A 9 8.19 -0.07 -25.32
C ILE A 9 7.87 -0.13 -23.83
N THR A 10 8.02 -1.31 -23.21
CA THR A 10 7.75 -1.50 -21.79
C THR A 10 8.63 -0.61 -20.92
N LYS A 11 9.95 -0.59 -21.19
CA LYS A 11 10.89 0.25 -20.44
C LYS A 11 10.56 1.73 -20.57
N THR A 12 10.29 2.21 -21.78
CA THR A 12 9.92 3.60 -22.03
C THR A 12 8.62 3.98 -21.33
N VAL A 13 7.58 3.15 -21.44
CA VAL A 13 6.27 3.40 -20.80
C VAL A 13 6.41 3.45 -19.27
N ARG A 14 7.13 2.49 -18.67
CA ARG A 14 7.38 2.48 -17.22
C ARG A 14 8.16 3.72 -16.77
N SER A 15 9.20 4.13 -17.51
CA SER A 15 9.97 5.33 -17.18
C SER A 15 9.13 6.60 -17.24
N ILE A 16 8.19 6.71 -18.19
CA ILE A 16 7.28 7.86 -18.30
C ILE A 16 6.32 7.89 -17.11
N LEU A 17 5.75 6.74 -16.75
CA LEU A 17 4.84 6.61 -15.60
C LEU A 17 5.52 6.99 -14.29
N GLN A 18 6.77 6.58 -14.07
CA GLN A 18 7.54 6.91 -12.86
C GLN A 18 7.90 8.41 -12.75
N GLN A 19 8.09 9.09 -13.88
CA GLN A 19 8.49 10.51 -13.90
C GLN A 19 7.29 11.47 -13.92
N SER A 20 6.10 10.96 -14.24
CA SER A 20 4.90 11.78 -14.40
C SER A 20 4.02 11.69 -13.15
N ASN A 21 3.31 12.77 -12.85
CA ASN A 21 2.36 12.77 -11.73
C ASN A 21 1.13 11.90 -12.05
N MET A 22 0.83 10.91 -11.22
CA MET A 22 -0.24 9.92 -11.44
C MET A 22 -1.64 10.54 -11.61
N ASP A 23 -1.89 11.68 -10.96
CA ASP A 23 -3.22 12.32 -10.96
C ASP A 23 -3.66 12.82 -12.34
N ASP A 24 -2.71 13.10 -13.24
CA ASP A 24 -2.97 13.74 -14.54
C ASP A 24 -2.62 12.87 -15.75
N VAL A 25 -2.10 11.66 -15.52
CA VAL A 25 -1.54 10.81 -16.57
C VAL A 25 -2.62 9.87 -17.11
N THR A 26 -2.88 9.96 -18.40
CA THR A 26 -3.79 9.05 -19.10
C THR A 26 -3.04 8.16 -20.08
N GLU A 27 -3.57 6.97 -20.39
CA GLU A 27 -3.01 6.05 -21.37
C GLU A 27 -2.70 6.75 -22.71
N TYR A 28 -3.55 7.70 -23.12
CA TYR A 28 -3.32 8.50 -24.32
C TYR A 28 -2.05 9.37 -24.23
N LYS A 29 -1.84 10.08 -23.11
CA LYS A 29 -0.64 10.91 -22.89
C LYS A 29 0.62 10.04 -22.87
N VAL A 30 0.58 8.92 -22.14
CA VAL A 30 1.70 7.97 -22.04
C VAL A 30 2.04 7.42 -23.42
N ARG A 31 1.03 6.97 -24.18
CA ARG A 31 1.23 6.45 -25.53
C ARG A 31 1.82 7.50 -26.48
N LYS A 32 1.34 8.74 -26.40
CA LYS A 32 1.85 9.85 -27.23
C LYS A 32 3.33 10.12 -26.91
N GLN A 33 3.67 10.29 -25.64
CA GLN A 33 5.05 10.52 -25.21
C GLN A 33 5.98 9.35 -25.55
N ALA A 34 5.53 8.10 -25.36
CA ALA A 34 6.31 6.93 -25.73
C ALA A 34 6.49 6.79 -27.25
N SER A 35 5.49 7.20 -28.05
CA SER A 35 5.59 7.21 -29.51
C SER A 35 6.63 8.21 -29.99
N ASP A 36 6.66 9.40 -29.37
CA ASP A 36 7.63 10.46 -29.68
C ASP A 36 9.06 10.02 -29.35
N GLN A 37 9.26 9.35 -28.20
CA GLN A 37 10.59 8.87 -27.78
C GLN A 37 11.11 7.72 -28.65
N LEU A 38 10.24 6.80 -29.06
CA LEU A 38 10.61 5.62 -29.86
C LEU A 38 10.59 5.89 -31.36
N ASN A 39 10.14 7.09 -31.79
CA ASN A 39 9.85 7.41 -33.18
C ASN A 39 8.99 6.32 -33.85
N LEU A 40 8.03 5.77 -33.10
CA LEU A 40 7.19 4.64 -33.48
C LEU A 40 5.74 4.94 -33.11
N ASP A 41 4.82 4.82 -34.08
CA ASP A 41 3.40 5.03 -33.78
C ASP A 41 2.80 3.87 -32.98
N LEU A 42 2.64 4.10 -31.68
CA LEU A 42 2.03 3.14 -30.76
C LEU A 42 0.49 3.15 -30.83
N SER A 43 -0.13 4.00 -31.66
CA SER A 43 -1.59 4.07 -31.83
C SER A 43 -2.16 2.89 -32.61
N LYS A 44 -1.30 2.11 -33.28
CA LYS A 44 -1.71 0.91 -34.00
C LYS A 44 -2.31 -0.12 -33.03
N PRO A 45 -3.31 -0.92 -33.48
CA PRO A 45 -4.00 -1.89 -32.63
C PRO A 45 -3.11 -2.80 -31.76
N PRO A 46 -2.02 -3.41 -32.27
CA PRO A 46 -1.18 -4.30 -31.45
C PRO A 46 -0.48 -3.55 -30.30
N TYR A 47 0.11 -2.38 -30.59
CA TYR A 47 0.84 -1.60 -29.60
C TYR A 47 -0.09 -0.88 -28.62
N LYS A 48 -1.26 -0.45 -29.07
CA LYS A 48 -2.29 0.15 -28.20
C LYS A 48 -2.73 -0.82 -27.11
N ALA A 49 -3.04 -2.06 -27.48
CA ALA A 49 -3.42 -3.09 -26.51
C ALA A 49 -2.26 -3.40 -25.55
N PHE A 50 -1.04 -3.46 -26.09
CA PHE A 50 0.16 -3.72 -25.30
C PHE A 50 0.45 -2.62 -24.26
N VAL A 51 0.45 -1.34 -24.68
CA VAL A 51 0.66 -0.20 -23.77
C VAL A 51 -0.41 -0.18 -22.68
N LYS A 52 -1.69 -0.41 -23.03
CA LYS A 52 -2.77 -0.51 -22.05
C LYS A 52 -2.49 -1.58 -20.99
N LYS A 53 -2.03 -2.77 -21.41
CA LYS A 53 -1.65 -3.85 -20.48
C LYS A 53 -0.52 -3.44 -19.55
N VAL A 54 0.52 -2.78 -20.09
CA VAL A 54 1.68 -2.33 -19.30
C VAL A 54 1.28 -1.27 -18.27
N VAL A 55 0.46 -0.28 -18.66
CA VAL A 55 -0.04 0.74 -17.72
C VAL A 55 -0.86 0.09 -16.61
N GLN A 56 -1.77 -0.83 -16.96
CA GLN A 56 -2.58 -1.53 -15.96
C GLN A 56 -1.72 -2.33 -14.98
N SER A 57 -0.75 -3.11 -15.47
CA SER A 57 0.16 -3.86 -14.59
C SER A 57 0.96 -2.94 -13.67
N PHE A 58 1.33 -1.75 -14.13
CA PHE A 58 2.08 -0.80 -13.32
C PHE A 58 1.22 -0.23 -12.18
N LEU A 59 -0.05 0.10 -12.45
CA LEU A 59 -0.97 0.58 -11.43
C LEU A 59 -1.29 -0.49 -10.38
N GLU A 60 -1.47 -1.75 -10.83
CA GLU A 60 -1.67 -2.89 -9.93
C GLU A 60 -0.42 -3.13 -9.04
N GLU A 61 0.79 -3.05 -9.61
CA GLU A 61 2.05 -3.15 -8.87
C GLU A 61 2.20 -2.02 -7.83
N GLN A 62 1.85 -0.77 -8.18
CA GLN A 62 1.90 0.33 -7.23
C GLN A 62 0.91 0.18 -6.09
N GLN A 63 -0.32 -0.28 -6.38
CA GLN A 63 -1.34 -0.47 -5.35
C GLN A 63 -0.95 -1.59 -4.37
N GLN A 64 -0.33 -2.67 -4.87
CA GLN A 64 0.21 -3.72 -4.01
C GLN A 64 1.40 -3.23 -3.18
N GLN A 65 2.27 -2.38 -3.73
CA GLN A 65 3.37 -1.79 -2.97
C GLN A 65 2.85 -0.86 -1.87
N GLU A 66 1.82 -0.06 -2.13
CA GLU A 66 1.17 0.79 -1.12
C GLU A 66 0.52 -0.07 -0.02
N GLU A 67 -0.20 -1.14 -0.37
CA GLU A 67 -0.79 -2.08 0.60
C GLU A 67 0.29 -2.85 1.41
N GLU A 68 1.40 -3.23 0.79
CA GLU A 68 2.53 -3.88 1.46
C GLU A 68 3.31 -2.91 2.36
N GLU A 69 3.50 -1.65 1.96
CA GLU A 69 4.12 -0.62 2.79
C GLU A 69 3.22 -0.28 4.00
N GLU A 70 1.91 -0.12 3.80
CA GLU A 70 0.95 0.05 4.91
C GLU A 70 0.94 -1.17 5.87
N GLY A 71 1.01 -2.39 5.33
CA GLY A 71 1.09 -3.61 6.14
C GLY A 71 2.45 -3.84 6.83
N GLN A 72 3.54 -3.29 6.28
CA GLN A 72 4.88 -3.37 6.87
C GLN A 72 5.14 -2.28 7.90
N GLU A 73 4.53 -1.10 7.79
CA GLU A 73 4.54 -0.08 8.84
C GLU A 73 3.90 -0.60 10.15
N GLU A 74 2.89 -1.47 10.05
CA GLU A 74 2.29 -2.16 11.22
C GLU A 74 3.26 -3.18 11.88
N GLN A 75 4.26 -3.70 11.17
CA GLN A 75 5.17 -4.74 11.68
C GLN A 75 6.58 -4.25 12.05
N GLN A 76 6.94 -3.00 11.73
CA GLN A 76 8.29 -2.46 11.97
C GLN A 76 8.46 -1.67 13.28
N THR A 77 7.58 -1.85 14.28
CA THR A 77 7.88 -1.46 15.66
C THR A 77 8.35 -2.69 16.45
N GLY A 78 9.66 -2.88 16.48
CA GLY A 78 10.34 -3.91 17.26
C GLY A 78 9.96 -3.89 18.75
N ASP A 79 9.95 -5.07 19.36
CA ASP A 79 9.78 -5.27 20.81
C ASP A 79 8.53 -4.62 21.44
N GLY A 80 7.45 -4.43 20.67
CA GLY A 80 6.16 -4.00 21.21
C GLY A 80 5.55 -5.06 22.13
N GLU A 81 5.08 -4.67 23.31
CA GLU A 81 4.25 -5.54 24.13
C GLU A 81 2.81 -5.48 23.63
N TYR A 82 2.12 -6.62 23.49
CA TYR A 82 0.75 -6.67 22.99
C TYR A 82 -0.20 -7.22 24.06
N ASP A 83 -1.46 -6.80 24.06
CA ASP A 83 -2.47 -7.39 24.93
C ASP A 83 -3.01 -8.72 24.37
N ASP A 84 -3.87 -9.40 25.14
CA ASP A 84 -4.49 -10.68 24.75
C ASP A 84 -5.39 -10.54 23.49
N GLU A 85 -5.75 -9.31 23.10
CA GLU A 85 -6.56 -9.00 21.91
C GLU A 85 -5.68 -8.63 20.70
N GLY A 86 -4.35 -8.60 20.85
CA GLY A 86 -3.40 -8.25 19.79
C GLY A 86 -3.21 -6.74 19.59
N ASN A 87 -3.69 -5.89 20.49
CA ASN A 87 -3.48 -4.45 20.42
C ASN A 87 -2.09 -4.08 20.97
N LEU A 88 -1.41 -3.14 20.32
CA LEU A 88 -0.11 -2.65 20.75
C LEU A 88 -0.24 -1.90 22.09
N ILE A 89 0.45 -2.35 23.13
CA ILE A 89 0.56 -1.67 24.42
C ILE A 89 1.65 -0.60 24.33
N VAL A 90 1.24 0.66 24.25
CA VAL A 90 2.15 1.81 24.23
C VAL A 90 2.79 2.01 25.60
N CYS A 91 2.01 1.92 26.67
CA CYS A 91 2.51 1.96 28.04
C CYS A 91 1.54 1.34 29.06
N LYS A 92 2.08 0.86 30.18
CA LYS A 92 1.32 0.42 31.35
C LYS A 92 1.28 1.54 32.38
N LEU A 93 0.09 2.03 32.69
CA LEU A 93 -0.13 3.01 33.76
C LEU A 93 -0.19 2.33 35.14
N SER A 94 -0.62 1.08 35.18
CA SER A 94 -0.57 0.19 36.34
C SER A 94 -0.62 -1.27 35.87
N GLU A 95 -0.54 -2.24 36.79
CA GLU A 95 -0.74 -3.66 36.47
C GLU A 95 -2.10 -3.94 35.81
N LYS A 96 -3.11 -3.10 36.10
CA LYS A 96 -4.48 -3.26 35.62
C LYS A 96 -4.90 -2.19 34.63
N ARG A 97 -4.03 -1.25 34.26
CA ARG A 97 -4.38 -0.12 33.38
C ARG A 97 -3.35 0.07 32.29
N LYS A 98 -3.78 -0.06 31.04
CA LYS A 98 -2.90 -0.03 29.86
C LYS A 98 -3.37 1.03 28.88
N VAL A 99 -2.43 1.59 28.12
CA VAL A 99 -2.69 2.43 26.95
C VAL A 99 -2.38 1.61 25.72
N THR A 100 -3.38 1.40 24.87
CA THR A 100 -3.26 0.60 23.65
C THR A 100 -3.58 1.42 22.41
N VAL A 101 -2.99 1.03 21.28
CA VAL A 101 -3.33 1.54 19.94
C VAL A 101 -4.04 0.43 19.18
N GLN A 102 -5.15 0.78 18.54
CA GLN A 102 -5.94 -0.14 17.71
C GLN A 102 -6.51 0.58 16.50
N ASP A 103 -6.68 -0.11 15.39
CA ASP A 103 -7.40 0.41 14.23
C ASP A 103 -8.86 0.00 14.26
N PHE A 104 -9.74 1.01 14.17
CA PHE A 104 -11.18 0.80 14.19
C PHE A 104 -11.84 1.58 13.07
N ARG A 105 -12.34 0.83 12.07
CA ARG A 105 -13.02 1.40 10.88
C ARG A 105 -12.13 2.40 10.12
N GLY A 106 -10.88 2.02 9.86
CA GLY A 106 -9.90 2.84 9.16
C GLY A 106 -9.45 4.08 9.94
N LYS A 107 -9.57 4.05 11.27
CA LYS A 107 -9.10 5.12 12.16
C LYS A 107 -8.28 4.51 13.28
N THR A 108 -7.08 5.05 13.46
CA THR A 108 -6.23 4.71 14.61
C THR A 108 -6.81 5.35 15.87
N LEU A 109 -7.08 4.52 16.87
CA LEU A 109 -7.61 4.91 18.17
C LEU A 109 -6.60 4.58 19.28
N VAL A 110 -6.34 5.57 20.13
CA VAL A 110 -5.64 5.38 21.40
C VAL A 110 -6.68 5.11 22.49
N SER A 111 -6.58 3.97 23.16
CA SER A 111 -7.50 3.54 24.21
C SER A 111 -6.77 3.47 25.56
N ILE A 112 -7.39 4.02 26.60
CA ILE A 112 -6.94 3.85 27.99
C ILE A 112 -7.96 2.96 28.68
N ARG A 113 -7.55 1.76 29.09
CA ARG A 113 -8.48 0.73 29.55
C ARG A 113 -8.00 0.06 30.84
N GLU A 114 -8.95 -0.18 31.73
CA GLU A 114 -8.73 -0.98 32.93
C GLU A 114 -9.11 -2.44 32.68
N TYR A 115 -8.36 -3.36 33.28
CA TYR A 115 -8.48 -4.80 33.10
C TYR A 115 -8.58 -5.49 34.46
N PHE A 116 -9.34 -6.59 34.48
CA PHE A 116 -9.39 -7.51 35.62
C PHE A 116 -9.08 -8.93 35.16
N LYS A 117 -8.53 -9.74 36.08
CA LYS A 117 -8.21 -11.15 35.79
C LYS A 117 -9.41 -12.02 36.14
N LYS A 118 -9.85 -12.83 35.17
CA LYS A 118 -10.86 -13.87 35.36
C LYS A 118 -10.42 -15.12 34.62
N ASP A 119 -10.35 -16.25 35.32
CA ASP A 119 -9.94 -17.54 34.76
C ASP A 119 -8.56 -17.49 34.05
N GLY A 120 -7.64 -16.68 34.58
CA GLY A 120 -6.30 -16.50 34.02
C GLY A 120 -6.22 -15.58 32.79
N LYS A 121 -7.35 -15.08 32.29
CA LYS A 121 -7.40 -14.10 31.18
C LYS A 121 -7.60 -12.68 31.69
N GLU A 122 -6.99 -11.71 31.02
CA GLU A 122 -7.26 -10.30 31.29
C GLU A 122 -8.46 -9.84 30.46
N LEU A 123 -9.50 -9.36 31.13
CA LEU A 123 -10.71 -8.85 30.51
C LEU A 123 -10.85 -7.36 30.78
N PRO A 124 -11.27 -6.56 29.78
CA PRO A 124 -11.51 -5.15 29.99
C PRO A 124 -12.71 -4.93 30.89
N THR A 125 -12.63 -3.93 31.78
CA THR A 125 -13.80 -3.45 32.52
C THR A 125 -14.73 -2.67 31.59
N SER A 126 -16.02 -2.65 31.92
CA SER A 126 -16.95 -1.73 31.28
C SER A 126 -16.47 -0.30 31.46
N LYS A 127 -16.55 0.52 30.41
CA LYS A 127 -16.32 1.96 30.51
C LYS A 127 -17.23 2.53 31.60
N VAL A 128 -16.64 3.24 32.55
CA VAL A 128 -17.36 4.09 33.49
C VAL A 128 -17.83 5.34 32.75
#